data_AF-A0A2V3HX88-F1
#
_entry.id   AF-A0A2V3HX88-F1
#
_cell.length_a   1.000
_cell.length_b   1.000
_cell.length_c   1.000
_cell.angle_alpha   90.00
_cell.angle_beta   90.00
_cell.angle_gamma   90.00
#
_symmetry.space_group_name_H-M   'P 1'
#
loop_
_entity.id
_entity.type
_entity.pdbx_description
1 polymer ?
#
loop_
_entity_poly.entity_id
_entity_poly.type
_entity_poly.pdbx_seq_one_letter_code
_entity_poly.pdbx_strand_id
1 'polypeptide(L)'
;MTVDWTELLERISGQAGPNVLPFTLTREEARDHPDRILIAPWHPIIQWLREPISGIPDEDAMLSGWQDAGIPPSHRLQARRPEAWSPSAHTVVCLDWAVQGLAEHCVRRWLVLDAEGMPVLNQPERPWTALEDLHTCQPSDEDEEELEVTLDRLHGWLLDDERARLGPLLDELRHNVQQAWMGRIERERYQVQQARWREFHQDRPVDVRWLRMKEGMISRLRTELDDRIERLDRVREGLQAELSARIVVKLEP
;
A
#
# COMPACT_ATOMS: atom_id res chain seq x y z
N MET A 1 21.29 1.91 -23.47
CA MET A 1 22.30 2.94 -23.17
C MET A 1 22.56 2.87 -21.67
N THR A 2 23.61 2.15 -21.30
CA THR A 2 24.14 2.15 -19.94
C THR A 2 24.89 3.46 -19.77
N VAL A 3 24.33 4.38 -18.99
CA VAL A 3 25.08 5.56 -18.52
C VAL A 3 26.15 5.02 -17.58
N ASP A 4 27.43 5.29 -17.87
CA ASP A 4 28.55 4.85 -17.03
C ASP A 4 28.59 5.72 -15.76
N TRP A 5 27.73 5.37 -14.81
CA TRP A 5 27.54 6.10 -13.56
C TRP A 5 28.81 6.16 -12.72
N THR A 6 29.66 5.15 -12.83
CA THR A 6 30.92 5.03 -12.11
C THR A 6 31.82 6.24 -12.38
N GLU A 7 32.02 6.60 -13.65
CA GLU A 7 32.88 7.71 -14.05
C GLU A 7 32.28 9.07 -13.65
N LEU A 8 30.95 9.19 -13.70
CA LEU A 8 30.24 10.41 -13.34
C LEU A 8 30.22 10.63 -11.81
N LEU A 9 30.05 9.57 -11.03
CA LEU A 9 30.11 9.59 -9.56
C LEU A 9 31.54 9.81 -9.07
N GLU A 10 32.54 9.20 -9.69
CA GLU A 10 33.96 9.46 -9.40
C GLU A 10 34.31 10.93 -9.66
N ARG A 11 33.89 11.48 -10.81
CA ARG A 11 34.09 12.90 -11.13
C ARG A 11 33.44 13.85 -10.14
N ILE A 12 32.23 13.53 -9.67
CA ILE A 12 31.48 14.35 -8.71
C ILE A 12 32.10 14.22 -7.31
N SER A 13 32.50 13.02 -6.90
CA SER A 13 33.18 12.78 -5.61
C SER A 13 34.52 13.52 -5.47
N GLY A 14 35.17 13.84 -6.59
CA GLY A 14 36.41 14.62 -6.65
C GLY A 14 36.22 16.14 -6.56
N GLN A 15 34.99 16.66 -6.54
CA GLN A 15 34.72 18.10 -6.46
C GLN A 15 34.36 18.52 -5.03
N ALA A 16 34.94 19.63 -4.56
CA ALA A 16 34.62 20.20 -3.25
C ALA A 16 33.40 21.13 -3.38
N GLY A 17 32.23 20.67 -2.94
CA GLY A 17 30.98 21.42 -2.94
C GLY A 17 29.75 20.50 -2.87
N PRO A 18 28.52 21.04 -2.87
CA PRO A 18 27.33 20.22 -3.04
C PRO A 18 27.39 19.53 -4.40
N ASN A 19 27.31 18.21 -4.38
CA ASN A 19 27.39 17.34 -5.54
C ASN A 19 26.08 17.37 -6.34
N VAL A 20 25.90 18.45 -7.11
CA VAL A 20 24.68 18.67 -7.91
C VAL A 20 24.80 17.93 -9.25
N LEU A 21 23.80 17.10 -9.55
CA LEU A 21 23.65 16.38 -10.81
C LEU A 21 22.70 17.16 -11.74
N PRO A 22 23.21 17.84 -12.78
CA PRO A 22 22.35 18.53 -13.71
C PRO A 22 21.60 17.52 -14.59
N PHE A 23 20.28 17.68 -14.70
CA PHE A 23 19.42 16.80 -15.49
C PHE A 23 18.52 17.57 -16.45
N THR A 24 17.97 16.86 -17.42
CA THR A 24 16.92 17.34 -18.32
C THR A 24 15.82 16.29 -18.45
N LEU A 25 14.60 16.73 -18.76
CA LEU A 25 13.44 15.87 -18.99
C LEU A 25 13.16 15.66 -20.49
N THR A 26 13.80 16.44 -21.36
CA THR A 26 13.51 16.46 -22.80
C THR A 26 14.67 15.90 -23.61
N ARG A 27 14.34 15.14 -24.66
CA ARG A 27 15.36 14.53 -25.52
C ARG A 27 16.13 15.56 -26.36
N GLU A 28 15.55 16.73 -26.60
CA GLU A 28 16.15 17.80 -27.39
C GLU A 28 17.26 18.48 -26.60
N GLU A 29 16.95 18.91 -25.37
CA GLU A 29 17.96 19.49 -24.47
C GLU A 29 19.08 18.51 -24.10
N ALA A 30 18.78 17.20 -24.00
CA ALA A 30 19.79 16.18 -23.75
C ALA A 30 20.78 15.99 -24.92
N ARG A 31 20.37 16.34 -26.14
CA ARG A 31 21.25 16.32 -27.31
C ARG A 31 22.13 17.57 -27.37
N ASP A 32 21.58 18.71 -26.99
CA ASP A 32 22.28 19.99 -27.01
C ASP A 32 23.24 20.15 -25.81
N HIS A 33 22.94 19.47 -24.70
CA HIS A 33 23.71 19.49 -23.45
C HIS A 33 24.05 18.07 -22.98
N PRO A 34 25.10 17.43 -23.54
CA PRO A 34 25.48 16.05 -23.19
C PRO A 34 26.04 15.91 -21.76
N ASP A 35 26.31 17.03 -21.08
CA ASP A 35 26.66 17.12 -19.66
C ASP A 35 25.47 16.91 -18.73
N ARG A 36 24.23 16.98 -19.25
CA ARG A 36 22.99 16.80 -18.47
C ARG A 36 22.42 15.40 -18.66
N ILE A 37 22.03 14.77 -17.56
CA ILE A 37 21.44 13.44 -17.59
C ILE A 37 19.97 13.54 -18.02
N LEU A 38 19.59 12.83 -19.07
CA LEU A 38 18.18 12.71 -19.45
C LEU A 38 17.45 11.81 -18.45
N ILE A 39 16.64 12.43 -17.59
CA ILE A 39 15.74 11.73 -16.69
C ILE A 39 14.43 11.45 -17.41
N ALA A 40 14.24 10.18 -17.75
CA ALA A 40 13.03 9.66 -18.37
C ALA A 40 12.33 8.66 -17.43
N PRO A 41 11.07 8.26 -17.70
CA PRO A 41 10.35 7.33 -16.83
C PRO A 41 11.05 5.99 -16.57
N TRP A 42 11.94 5.55 -17.46
CA TRP A 42 12.76 4.33 -17.36
C TRP A 42 14.15 4.56 -16.73
N HIS A 43 14.45 5.79 -16.30
CA HIS A 43 15.74 6.15 -15.72
C HIS A 43 15.92 5.46 -14.36
N PRO A 44 17.11 4.92 -14.01
CA PRO A 44 17.32 4.18 -12.76
C PRO A 44 16.93 4.97 -11.50
N ILE A 45 17.22 6.27 -11.44
CA ILE A 45 16.76 7.13 -10.32
C ILE A 45 15.23 7.20 -10.26
N ILE A 46 14.55 7.25 -11.41
CA ILE A 46 13.08 7.28 -11.45
C ILE A 46 12.51 5.90 -11.15
N GLN A 47 13.17 4.82 -11.55
CA GLN A 47 12.78 3.46 -11.20
C GLN A 47 12.98 3.22 -9.69
N TRP A 48 14.11 3.64 -9.13
CA TRP A 48 14.38 3.61 -7.69
C TRP A 48 13.38 4.43 -6.88
N LEU A 49 13.01 5.64 -7.34
CA LEU A 49 11.94 6.45 -6.73
C LEU A 49 10.52 5.84 -6.88
N ARG A 50 10.37 4.86 -7.78
CA ARG A 50 9.12 4.15 -8.07
C ARG A 50 9.10 2.75 -7.46
N GLU A 51 10.22 2.19 -7.05
CA GLU A 51 10.34 0.86 -6.46
C GLU A 51 9.82 0.91 -5.01
N PRO A 52 8.79 0.12 -4.65
CA PRO A 52 8.50 -0.17 -3.25
C PRO A 52 9.67 -1.00 -2.68
N ILE A 53 10.08 -0.73 -1.43
CA ILE A 53 11.34 -1.26 -0.86
C ILE A 53 11.39 -2.80 -0.85
N SER A 54 10.26 -3.50 -0.85
CA SER A 54 10.27 -4.94 -0.61
C SER A 54 10.65 -5.80 -1.83
N GLY A 55 10.48 -5.34 -3.07
CA GLY A 55 10.71 -6.18 -4.27
C GLY A 55 9.77 -7.40 -4.42
N ILE A 56 9.27 -7.99 -3.32
CA ILE A 56 8.13 -8.92 -3.11
C ILE A 56 7.65 -8.68 -1.64
N PRO A 57 6.34 -8.68 -1.31
CA PRO A 57 5.81 -8.13 -0.06
C PRO A 57 5.89 -9.06 1.18
N ASP A 58 6.11 -8.40 2.34
CA ASP A 58 5.71 -8.65 3.75
C ASP A 58 6.21 -9.83 4.61
N GLU A 59 6.44 -9.53 5.90
CA GLU A 59 5.90 -10.25 7.08
C GLU A 59 6.29 -9.60 8.44
N ASP A 60 7.27 -8.68 8.45
CA ASP A 60 7.66 -7.86 9.61
C ASP A 60 7.38 -6.38 9.29
N ALA A 61 6.17 -5.89 9.58
CA ALA A 61 5.77 -4.48 9.46
C ALA A 61 6.53 -3.52 10.41
N MET A 62 7.83 -3.75 10.65
CA MET A 62 8.52 -3.20 11.81
C MET A 62 9.06 -1.80 11.58
N LEU A 63 8.49 -0.86 12.34
CA LEU A 63 9.31 0.02 13.17
C LEU A 63 10.13 -0.85 14.17
N SER A 64 11.38 -1.14 13.80
CA SER A 64 12.60 -1.12 14.63
C SER A 64 13.76 -1.62 13.75
N GLY A 65 14.73 -0.75 13.45
CA GLY A 65 15.89 -1.09 12.58
C GLY A 65 16.17 -0.12 11.42
N TRP A 66 15.37 0.92 11.20
CA TRP A 66 15.64 1.97 10.20
C TRP A 66 16.96 2.72 10.47
N GLN A 67 17.36 2.84 11.74
CA GLN A 67 18.69 3.33 12.16
C GLN A 67 19.85 2.40 11.72
N ASP A 68 19.63 1.09 11.68
CA ASP A 68 20.66 0.08 11.35
C ASP A 68 20.85 -0.09 9.83
N ALA A 69 19.85 0.29 9.02
CA ALA A 69 19.92 0.26 7.55
C ALA A 69 20.51 1.55 6.95
N GLY A 70 20.72 2.60 7.75
CA GLY A 70 21.34 3.86 7.30
C GLY A 70 20.52 4.65 6.27
N ILE A 71 19.22 4.40 6.14
CA ILE A 71 18.31 5.15 5.25
C ILE A 71 17.42 6.03 6.13
N PRO A 72 17.76 7.32 6.33
CA PRO A 72 16.94 8.21 7.13
C PRO A 72 15.61 8.47 6.41
N PRO A 73 14.50 8.64 7.15
CA PRO A 73 13.31 9.22 6.56
C PRO A 73 13.74 10.57 6.00
N SER A 74 13.29 10.87 4.80
CA SER A 74 13.64 12.07 4.04
C SER A 74 13.12 13.35 4.72
N HIS A 75 13.70 13.72 5.87
CA HIS A 75 13.51 14.99 6.56
C HIS A 75 14.66 15.88 6.18
N ARG A 76 14.61 16.48 4.99
CA ARG A 76 15.72 17.33 4.53
C ARG A 76 15.23 18.44 3.64
N LEU A 77 14.01 18.92 3.80
CA LEU A 77 13.51 19.99 2.96
C LEU A 77 12.73 20.98 3.81
N GLN A 78 13.07 22.23 3.59
CA GLN A 78 12.39 23.38 4.13
C GLN A 78 12.09 24.31 2.97
N ALA A 79 10.89 24.88 2.97
CA ALA A 79 10.42 25.76 1.91
C ALA A 79 9.61 26.90 2.53
N ARG A 80 9.54 28.03 1.84
CA ARG A 80 8.63 29.12 2.24
C ARG A 80 7.21 28.69 1.98
N ARG A 81 6.33 28.93 2.95
CA ARG A 81 4.90 28.71 2.77
C ARG A 81 4.36 29.65 1.69
N PRO A 82 3.65 29.13 0.69
CA PRO A 82 2.97 29.98 -0.28
C PRO A 82 1.91 30.88 0.38
N GLU A 83 1.86 32.17 0.03
CA GLU A 83 0.91 33.14 0.61
C GLU A 83 -0.57 32.74 0.41
N ALA A 84 -0.85 31.96 -0.63
CA ALA A 84 -2.20 31.47 -0.93
C ALA A 84 -2.65 30.29 -0.05
N TRP A 85 -1.75 29.69 0.74
CA TRP A 85 -2.07 28.55 1.59
C TRP A 85 -2.59 28.99 2.96
N SER A 86 -3.23 28.06 3.67
CA SER A 86 -3.74 28.31 5.02
C SER A 86 -2.61 28.81 5.93
N PRO A 87 -2.88 29.82 6.80
CA PRO A 87 -1.91 30.24 7.81
C PRO A 87 -1.57 29.14 8.83
N SER A 88 -2.39 28.09 8.90
CA SER A 88 -2.14 26.91 9.73
C SER A 88 -1.23 25.87 9.05
N ALA A 89 -0.96 25.97 7.73
CA ALA A 89 -0.14 25.01 7.02
C ALA A 89 1.30 25.03 7.54
N HIS A 90 1.77 23.89 8.03
CA HIS A 90 3.06 23.75 8.71
C HIS A 90 3.99 22.75 8.02
N THR A 91 3.47 21.60 7.57
CA THR A 91 4.30 20.54 6.99
C THR A 91 3.66 19.96 5.74
N VAL A 92 4.44 19.70 4.69
CA VAL A 92 3.98 18.97 3.50
C VAL A 92 4.63 17.59 3.51
N VAL A 93 3.81 16.54 3.39
CA VAL A 93 4.29 15.16 3.38
C VAL A 93 3.82 14.45 2.11
N CYS A 94 4.74 13.75 1.44
CA CYS A 94 4.43 12.76 0.42
C CYS A 94 4.39 11.39 1.08
N LEU A 95 3.22 10.77 1.13
CA LEU A 95 2.96 9.48 1.76
C LEU A 95 2.70 8.41 0.71
N ASP A 96 3.24 7.22 0.93
CA ASP A 96 2.80 5.99 0.29
C ASP A 96 1.94 5.20 1.28
N TRP A 97 0.71 4.89 0.89
CA TRP A 97 -0.20 4.03 1.63
C TRP A 97 -0.37 2.71 0.87
N ALA A 98 0.18 1.63 1.42
CA ALA A 98 0.09 0.30 0.83
C ALA A 98 -0.80 -0.58 1.70
N VAL A 99 -1.88 -1.10 1.13
CA VAL A 99 -2.83 -1.97 1.83
C VAL A 99 -2.71 -3.39 1.30
N GLN A 100 -2.56 -4.33 2.23
CA GLN A 100 -2.65 -5.75 1.99
C GLN A 100 -4.00 -6.25 2.48
N GLY A 101 -4.78 -6.79 1.56
CA GLY A 101 -6.15 -7.20 1.83
C GLY A 101 -6.73 -7.99 0.66
N LEU A 102 -8.01 -7.80 0.38
CA LEU A 102 -8.69 -8.53 -0.71
C LEU A 102 -8.14 -8.16 -2.11
N ALA A 103 -7.68 -6.91 -2.26
CA ALA A 103 -6.95 -6.43 -3.41
C ALA A 103 -5.78 -5.56 -2.93
N GLU A 104 -4.56 -6.02 -3.22
CA GLU A 104 -3.34 -5.27 -2.95
C GLU A 104 -3.33 -3.98 -3.77
N HIS A 105 -3.14 -2.85 -3.10
CA HIS A 105 -3.00 -1.56 -3.77
C HIS A 105 -2.09 -0.63 -2.99
N CYS A 106 -1.40 0.23 -3.72
CA CYS A 106 -0.56 1.29 -3.16
C CYS A 106 -0.98 2.63 -3.76
N VAL A 107 -1.22 3.60 -2.89
CA VAL A 107 -1.63 4.97 -3.25
C VAL A 107 -0.61 5.95 -2.71
N ARG A 108 -0.04 6.75 -3.61
CA ARG A 108 0.81 7.88 -3.25
C ARG A 108 -0.03 9.15 -3.15
N ARG A 109 0.05 9.86 -2.03
CA ARG A 109 -0.63 11.15 -1.85
C ARG A 109 0.29 12.18 -1.24
N TRP A 110 0.03 13.44 -1.60
CA TRP A 110 0.60 14.58 -0.92
C TRP A 110 -0.43 15.15 0.05
N LEU A 111 0.00 15.46 1.26
CA LEU A 111 -0.81 16.09 2.30
C LEU A 111 -0.10 17.30 2.85
N VAL A 112 -0.88 18.33 3.13
CA VAL A 112 -0.46 19.48 3.92
C VAL A 112 -1.05 19.33 5.32
N LEU A 113 -0.18 19.35 6.32
CA LEU A 113 -0.49 19.21 7.73
C LEU A 113 -0.35 20.57 8.43
N ASP A 114 -1.13 20.77 9.49
CA ASP A 114 -0.93 21.86 10.43
C ASP A 114 0.14 21.53 11.49
N ALA A 115 0.35 22.46 12.42
CA ALA A 115 1.35 22.31 13.48
C ALA A 115 1.00 21.17 14.46
N GLU A 116 -0.27 20.79 14.52
CA GLU A 116 -0.77 19.69 15.35
C GLU A 116 -0.69 18.32 14.63
N GLY A 117 -0.19 18.29 13.39
CA GLY A 117 -0.07 17.09 12.57
C GLY A 117 -1.38 16.68 11.87
N MET A 118 -2.39 17.55 11.86
CA MET A 118 -3.68 17.29 11.23
C MET A 118 -3.70 17.77 9.78
N PRO A 119 -4.36 17.05 8.85
CA PRO A 119 -4.55 17.54 7.50
C PRO A 119 -5.33 18.86 7.50
N VAL A 120 -4.77 19.90 6.86
CA VAL A 120 -5.50 21.16 6.68
C VAL A 120 -6.77 20.94 5.86
N LEU A 121 -7.86 21.66 6.19
CA LEU A 121 -9.17 21.48 5.55
C LEU A 121 -9.15 21.67 4.03
N ASN A 122 -8.43 22.69 3.56
CA ASN A 122 -8.31 23.01 2.14
C ASN A 122 -6.98 22.49 1.62
N GLN A 123 -6.96 21.21 1.21
CA GLN A 123 -5.79 20.59 0.60
C GLN A 123 -5.55 21.17 -0.80
N PRO A 124 -4.33 21.67 -1.11
CA PRO A 124 -3.97 22.01 -2.47
C PRO A 124 -3.90 20.74 -3.33
N GLU A 125 -4.34 20.79 -4.59
CA GLU A 125 -4.32 19.62 -5.48
C GLU A 125 -2.90 19.14 -5.81
N ARG A 126 -1.95 20.07 -5.90
CA ARG A 126 -0.55 19.82 -6.27
C ARG A 126 0.39 20.64 -5.38
N PRO A 127 0.55 20.28 -4.10
CA PRO A 127 1.33 21.09 -3.16
C PRO A 127 2.76 21.33 -3.64
N TRP A 128 3.38 20.33 -4.26
CA TRP A 128 4.77 20.40 -4.74
C TRP A 128 5.03 21.46 -5.82
N THR A 129 4.01 21.93 -6.55
CA THR A 129 4.22 22.93 -7.61
C THR A 129 4.38 24.36 -7.08
N ALA A 130 3.91 24.61 -5.86
CA ALA A 130 3.95 25.94 -5.25
C ALA A 130 5.12 26.10 -4.27
N LEU A 131 5.90 25.04 -4.01
CA LEU A 131 7.06 25.09 -3.13
C LEU A 131 8.23 25.75 -3.86
N GLU A 132 8.65 26.90 -3.35
CA GLU A 132 9.83 27.64 -3.81
C GLU A 132 10.92 27.63 -2.72
N ASP A 133 12.16 27.95 -3.10
CA ASP A 133 13.31 28.08 -2.18
C ASP A 133 13.57 26.83 -1.31
N LEU A 134 13.36 25.64 -1.88
CA LEU A 134 13.64 24.37 -1.22
C LEU A 134 15.11 24.26 -0.82
N HIS A 135 15.37 24.13 0.47
CA HIS A 135 16.71 23.95 1.01
C HIS A 135 16.76 22.82 2.02
N THR A 136 17.93 22.23 2.17
CA THR A 136 18.15 21.15 3.12
C THR A 136 18.33 21.68 4.53
N CYS A 137 17.48 21.25 5.44
CA CYS A 137 17.61 21.48 6.88
C CYS A 137 18.00 20.18 7.60
N GLN A 138 18.67 20.32 8.76
CA GLN A 138 18.79 19.25 9.74
C GLN A 138 17.66 19.46 10.75
N PRO A 139 16.67 18.54 10.82
CA PRO A 139 15.61 18.63 11.82
C PRO A 139 16.21 18.47 13.23
N SER A 140 15.52 19.02 14.24
CA SER A 140 15.81 18.66 15.63
C SER A 140 15.26 17.27 15.94
N ASP A 141 15.81 16.60 16.95
CA ASP A 141 15.28 15.33 17.44
C ASP A 141 13.78 15.46 17.83
N GLU A 142 13.39 16.61 18.39
CA GLU A 142 11.99 16.94 18.71
C GLU A 142 11.08 16.98 17.46
N ASP A 143 11.55 17.57 16.35
CA ASP A 143 10.78 17.63 15.10
C ASP A 143 10.59 16.23 14.47
N GLU A 144 11.58 15.34 14.65
CA GLU A 144 11.50 13.95 14.18
C GLU A 144 10.50 13.14 14.99
N GLU A 145 10.53 13.25 16.32
CA GLU A 145 9.57 12.61 17.22
C GLU A 145 8.12 13.08 16.95
N GLU A 146 7.92 14.39 16.75
CA GLU A 146 6.59 14.93 16.43
C GLU A 146 6.04 14.39 15.10
N LEU A 147 6.89 14.24 14.09
CA LEU A 147 6.44 13.64 12.83
C LEU A 147 6.13 12.16 12.99
N GLU A 148 6.95 11.39 13.71
CA GLU A 148 6.70 9.96 13.95
C GLU A 148 5.34 9.76 14.60
N VAL A 149 5.06 10.50 15.68
CA VAL A 149 3.74 10.48 16.35
C VAL A 149 2.61 10.85 15.40
N THR A 150 2.84 11.80 14.49
CA THR A 150 1.85 12.21 13.49
C THR A 150 1.59 11.11 12.46
N LEU A 151 2.63 10.46 11.95
CA LEU A 151 2.53 9.37 11.00
C LEU A 151 1.84 8.15 11.61
N ASP A 152 2.12 7.83 12.87
CA ASP A 152 1.45 6.76 13.61
C ASP A 152 -0.05 7.00 13.74
N ARG A 153 -0.45 8.24 14.05
CA ARG A 153 -1.88 8.63 14.10
C ARG A 153 -2.54 8.49 12.74
N LEU A 154 -1.90 8.98 11.68
CA LEU A 154 -2.41 8.88 10.31
C LEU A 154 -2.54 7.42 9.87
N HIS A 155 -1.55 6.58 10.18
CA HIS A 155 -1.58 5.15 9.92
C HIS A 155 -2.79 4.49 10.58
N GLY A 156 -3.00 4.74 11.88
CA GLY A 156 -4.15 4.21 12.62
C GLY A 156 -5.49 4.62 12.00
N TRP A 157 -5.67 5.90 11.66
CA TRP A 157 -6.92 6.36 11.04
C TRP A 157 -7.16 5.78 9.66
N LEU A 158 -6.13 5.73 8.81
CA LEU A 158 -6.24 5.13 7.48
C LEU A 158 -6.57 3.65 7.58
N LEU A 159 -5.93 2.92 8.52
CA LEU A 159 -6.22 1.51 8.73
C LEU A 159 -7.66 1.28 9.23
N ASP A 160 -8.15 2.11 10.13
CA ASP A 160 -9.53 2.00 10.62
C ASP A 160 -10.56 2.36 9.55
N ASP A 161 -10.29 3.34 8.67
CA ASP A 161 -11.12 3.63 7.50
C ASP A 161 -11.13 2.45 6.51
N GLU A 162 -9.96 1.86 6.24
CA GLU A 162 -9.84 0.65 5.41
C GLU A 162 -10.66 -0.51 5.98
N ARG A 163 -10.61 -0.73 7.30
CA ARG A 163 -11.43 -1.74 7.99
C ARG A 163 -12.92 -1.44 7.87
N ALA A 164 -13.33 -0.19 8.08
CA ALA A 164 -14.73 0.23 7.98
C ALA A 164 -15.27 0.07 6.56
N ARG A 165 -14.44 0.31 5.54
CA ARG A 165 -14.79 0.14 4.13
C ARG A 165 -14.88 -1.33 3.72
N LEU A 166 -13.92 -2.16 4.11
CA LEU A 166 -13.82 -3.55 3.67
C LEU A 166 -14.72 -4.50 4.48
N GLY A 167 -14.98 -4.20 5.75
CA GLY A 167 -15.79 -5.05 6.65
C GLY A 167 -17.13 -5.47 6.05
N PRO A 168 -18.00 -4.52 5.62
CA PRO A 168 -19.28 -4.85 5.03
C PRO A 168 -19.18 -5.70 3.75
N LEU A 169 -18.17 -5.46 2.92
CA LEU A 169 -17.94 -6.22 1.68
C LEU A 169 -17.53 -7.67 1.98
N LEU A 170 -16.68 -7.88 2.98
CA LEU A 170 -16.28 -9.21 3.44
C LEU A 170 -17.46 -9.97 4.04
N ASP A 171 -18.30 -9.31 4.83
CA ASP A 171 -19.50 -9.90 5.42
C ASP A 171 -20.51 -10.32 4.33
N GLU A 172 -20.71 -9.49 3.30
CA GLU A 172 -21.56 -9.82 2.16
C GLU A 172 -20.99 -10.99 1.35
N LEU A 173 -19.69 -10.99 1.05
CA LEU A 173 -19.03 -12.10 0.35
C LEU A 173 -19.14 -13.40 1.14
N ARG A 174 -18.94 -13.36 2.46
CA ARG A 174 -19.11 -14.50 3.37
C ARG A 174 -20.53 -15.04 3.30
N HIS A 175 -21.53 -14.16 3.37
CA HIS A 175 -22.93 -14.56 3.26
C HIS A 175 -23.23 -15.22 1.90
N ASN A 176 -22.78 -14.62 0.80
CA ASN A 176 -22.99 -15.13 -0.55
C ASN A 176 -22.35 -16.51 -0.77
N VAL A 177 -21.12 -16.71 -0.29
CA VAL A 177 -20.45 -18.01 -0.34
C VAL A 177 -21.22 -19.04 0.47
N GLN A 178 -21.62 -18.70 1.70
CA GLN A 178 -22.42 -19.59 2.54
C GLN A 178 -23.73 -20.01 1.85
N GLN A 179 -24.51 -19.07 1.34
CA GLN A 179 -25.78 -19.36 0.68
C GLN A 179 -25.61 -20.26 -0.55
N ALA A 180 -24.65 -19.93 -1.44
CA ALA A 180 -24.45 -20.69 -2.66
C ALA A 180 -24.00 -22.14 -2.40
N TRP A 181 -23.10 -22.33 -1.43
CA TRP A 181 -22.55 -23.65 -1.11
C TRP A 181 -23.50 -24.49 -0.27
N MET A 182 -24.16 -23.90 0.73
CA MET A 182 -25.20 -24.59 1.50
C MET A 182 -26.34 -25.05 0.58
N GLY A 183 -26.80 -24.20 -0.34
CA GLY A 183 -27.82 -24.59 -1.31
C GLY A 183 -27.38 -25.73 -2.25
N ARG A 184 -26.09 -25.87 -2.55
CA ARG A 184 -25.56 -27.03 -3.27
C ARG A 184 -25.53 -28.28 -2.38
N ILE A 185 -25.02 -28.17 -1.15
CA ILE A 185 -24.96 -29.27 -0.18
C ILE A 185 -26.37 -29.81 0.12
N GLU A 186 -27.35 -28.93 0.31
CA GLU A 186 -28.73 -29.31 0.58
C GLU A 186 -29.37 -30.05 -0.59
N ARG A 187 -29.12 -29.61 -1.84
CA ARG A 187 -29.57 -30.34 -3.04
C ARG A 187 -28.99 -31.75 -3.11
N GLU A 188 -27.70 -31.90 -2.81
CA GLU A 188 -27.04 -33.20 -2.79
C GLU A 188 -27.58 -34.09 -1.65
N ARG A 189 -27.77 -33.54 -0.44
CA ARG A 189 -28.38 -34.25 0.69
C ARG A 189 -29.81 -34.68 0.39
N TYR A 190 -30.58 -33.83 -0.27
CA TYR A 190 -31.95 -34.11 -0.66
C TYR A 190 -32.03 -35.26 -1.68
N GLN A 191 -31.11 -35.33 -2.65
CA GLN A 191 -31.03 -36.47 -3.58
C GLN A 191 -30.76 -37.78 -2.84
N VAL A 192 -29.83 -37.79 -1.88
CA VAL A 192 -29.53 -38.97 -1.05
C VAL A 192 -30.75 -39.35 -0.20
N GLN A 193 -31.41 -38.37 0.42
CA GLN A 193 -32.61 -38.60 1.23
C GLN A 193 -33.75 -39.17 0.40
N GLN A 194 -34.00 -38.63 -0.80
CA GLN A 194 -35.01 -39.17 -1.71
C GLN A 194 -34.69 -40.61 -2.13
N ALA A 195 -33.42 -40.92 -2.44
CA ALA A 195 -33.00 -42.27 -2.82
C ALA A 195 -33.27 -43.27 -1.70
N ARG A 196 -32.87 -42.94 -0.46
CA ARG A 196 -33.16 -43.76 0.74
C ARG A 196 -34.66 -43.89 1.02
N TRP A 197 -35.43 -42.83 0.81
CA TRP A 197 -36.88 -42.88 0.97
C TRP A 197 -37.53 -43.85 -0.03
N ARG A 198 -37.09 -43.84 -1.30
CA ARG A 198 -37.58 -44.77 -2.33
C ARG A 198 -37.17 -46.21 -2.04
N GLU A 199 -35.99 -46.44 -1.48
CA GLU A 199 -35.58 -47.76 -1.02
C GLU A 199 -36.52 -48.32 0.05
N PHE A 200 -36.83 -47.50 1.05
CA PHE A 200 -37.68 -47.91 2.16
C PHE A 200 -39.15 -48.11 1.75
N HIS A 201 -39.69 -47.30 0.84
CA HIS A 201 -41.13 -47.29 0.51
C HIS A 201 -41.49 -47.98 -0.81
N GLN A 202 -40.52 -48.20 -1.71
CA GLN A 202 -40.78 -48.69 -3.07
C GLN A 202 -39.95 -49.93 -3.44
N ASP A 203 -39.23 -50.53 -2.47
CA ASP A 203 -38.36 -51.70 -2.67
C ASP A 203 -37.35 -51.52 -3.82
N ARG A 204 -36.96 -50.27 -4.11
CA ARG A 204 -35.95 -49.94 -5.12
C ARG A 204 -34.58 -49.82 -4.44
N PRO A 205 -33.65 -50.78 -4.64
CA PRO A 205 -32.35 -50.71 -4.00
C PRO A 205 -31.56 -49.49 -4.47
N VAL A 206 -30.90 -48.80 -3.55
CA VAL A 206 -29.98 -47.71 -3.89
C VAL A 206 -28.63 -48.30 -4.27
N ASP A 207 -28.04 -47.78 -5.35
CA ASP A 207 -26.65 -48.10 -5.68
C ASP A 207 -25.71 -47.58 -4.57
N VAL A 208 -25.10 -48.51 -3.84
CA VAL A 208 -24.16 -48.26 -2.75
C VAL A 208 -22.95 -47.44 -3.22
N ARG A 209 -22.49 -47.62 -4.46
CA ARG A 209 -21.36 -46.86 -5.03
C ARG A 209 -21.77 -45.40 -5.25
N TRP A 210 -22.95 -45.18 -5.79
CA TRP A 210 -23.50 -43.83 -5.96
C TRP A 210 -23.70 -43.13 -4.61
N LEU A 211 -24.22 -43.84 -3.61
CA LEU A 211 -24.44 -43.29 -2.27
C LEU A 211 -23.13 -42.85 -1.61
N ARG A 212 -22.10 -43.71 -1.63
CA ARG A 212 -20.75 -43.37 -1.14
C ARG A 212 -20.15 -42.17 -1.87
N MET A 213 -20.33 -42.10 -3.19
CA MET A 213 -19.86 -40.97 -3.99
C MET A 213 -20.56 -39.66 -3.59
N LYS A 214 -21.88 -39.69 -3.40
CA LYS A 214 -22.66 -38.51 -2.97
C LYS A 214 -22.28 -38.05 -1.56
N GLU A 215 -22.15 -38.98 -0.62
CA GLU A 215 -21.70 -38.68 0.74
C GLU A 215 -20.29 -38.08 0.75
N GLY A 216 -19.37 -38.66 -0.04
CA GLY A 216 -18.02 -38.11 -0.22
C GLY A 216 -18.00 -36.74 -0.91
N MET A 217 -18.92 -36.48 -1.83
CA MET A 217 -19.08 -35.16 -2.46
C MET A 217 -19.59 -34.13 -1.45
N ILE A 218 -20.60 -34.48 -0.65
CA ILE A 218 -21.14 -33.62 0.42
C ILE A 218 -20.05 -33.28 1.43
N SER A 219 -19.24 -34.27 1.83
CA SER A 219 -18.12 -34.05 2.75
C SER A 219 -17.11 -33.06 2.18
N ARG A 220 -16.67 -33.26 0.92
CA ARG A 220 -15.75 -32.32 0.24
C ARG A 220 -16.32 -30.91 0.12
N LEU A 221 -17.59 -30.77 -0.24
CA LEU A 221 -18.24 -29.47 -0.35
C LEU A 221 -18.30 -28.73 0.99
N ARG A 222 -18.42 -29.45 2.10
CA ARG A 222 -18.37 -28.85 3.45
C ARG A 222 -16.96 -28.37 3.78
N THR A 223 -15.95 -29.22 3.58
CA THR A 223 -14.55 -28.83 3.80
C THR A 223 -14.17 -27.61 2.96
N GLU A 224 -14.48 -27.61 1.66
CA GLU A 224 -14.19 -26.46 0.79
C GLU A 224 -14.95 -25.18 1.19
N LEU A 225 -16.15 -25.30 1.79
CA LEU A 225 -16.88 -24.16 2.34
C LEU A 225 -16.18 -23.63 3.60
N ASP A 226 -15.82 -24.51 4.53
CA ASP A 226 -15.15 -24.14 5.77
C ASP A 226 -13.80 -23.46 5.48
N ASP A 227 -12.98 -24.03 4.59
CA ASP A 227 -11.69 -23.47 4.17
C ASP A 227 -11.84 -22.06 3.57
N ARG A 228 -12.92 -21.82 2.80
CA ARG A 228 -13.19 -20.51 2.19
C ARG A 228 -13.65 -19.48 3.20
N ILE A 229 -14.50 -19.88 4.15
CA ILE A 229 -14.93 -18.99 5.25
C ILE A 229 -13.71 -18.61 6.08
N GLU A 230 -12.88 -19.58 6.44
CA GLU A 230 -11.65 -19.34 7.20
C GLU A 230 -10.69 -18.40 6.45
N ARG A 231 -10.57 -18.53 5.13
CA ARG A 231 -9.76 -17.61 4.33
C ARG A 231 -10.32 -16.18 4.34
N LEU A 232 -11.64 -16.01 4.28
CA LEU A 232 -12.27 -14.68 4.37
C LEU A 232 -12.09 -14.07 5.77
N ASP A 233 -12.25 -14.87 6.82
CA ASP A 233 -12.05 -14.44 8.21
C ASP A 233 -10.58 -14.04 8.43
N ARG A 234 -9.61 -14.81 7.89
CA ARG A 234 -8.18 -14.44 7.89
C ARG A 234 -7.89 -13.13 7.17
N VAL A 235 -8.50 -12.86 6.02
CA VAL A 235 -8.34 -11.57 5.32
C VAL A 235 -8.93 -10.41 6.14
N ARG A 236 -10.02 -10.66 6.87
CA ARG A 236 -10.62 -9.66 7.74
C ARG A 236 -9.75 -9.34 8.96
N GLU A 237 -9.18 -10.38 9.58
CA GLU A 237 -8.37 -10.25 10.80
C GLU A 237 -6.93 -9.80 10.49
N GLY A 238 -6.39 -10.20 9.34
CA GLY A 238 -5.05 -9.89 8.87
C GLY A 238 -4.97 -8.69 7.94
N LEU A 239 -5.94 -7.77 7.96
CA LEU A 239 -5.83 -6.52 7.19
C LEU A 239 -4.63 -5.72 7.71
N GLN A 240 -3.56 -5.71 6.92
CA GLN A 240 -2.33 -5.01 7.19
C GLN A 240 -2.18 -3.86 6.20
N ALA A 241 -1.61 -2.77 6.67
CA ALA A 241 -1.29 -1.64 5.81
C ALA A 241 0.00 -0.97 6.30
N GLU A 242 0.71 -0.40 5.35
CA GLU A 242 1.98 0.29 5.55
C GLU A 242 1.81 1.76 5.14
N LEU A 243 2.32 2.65 6.00
CA LEU A 243 2.43 4.07 5.70
C LEU A 243 3.90 4.45 5.66
N SER A 244 4.38 4.93 4.52
CA SER A 244 5.77 5.39 4.38
C SER A 244 5.82 6.87 3.99
N ALA A 245 6.50 7.69 4.78
CA ALA A 245 6.80 9.07 4.41
C ALA A 245 8.02 9.12 3.48
N ARG A 246 7.81 9.63 2.26
CA ARG A 246 8.80 9.67 1.18
C ARG A 246 9.49 11.00 1.01
N ILE A 247 8.80 12.07 1.35
CA ILE A 247 9.29 13.45 1.31
C ILE A 247 8.58 14.19 2.42
N VAL A 248 9.33 14.88 3.27
CA VAL A 248 8.81 15.77 4.30
C VAL A 248 9.41 17.15 4.06
N VAL A 249 8.54 18.15 3.94
CA VAL A 249 8.91 19.55 3.75
C VAL A 249 8.34 20.37 4.90
N LYS A 250 9.20 20.98 5.72
CA LYS A 250 8.79 21.95 6.74
C LYS A 250 8.53 23.30 6.08
N LEU A 251 7.39 23.93 6.40
CA LEU A 251 7.02 25.22 5.86
C LEU A 251 7.44 26.32 6.81
N GLU A 252 8.26 27.25 6.32
CA GLU A 252 8.51 28.51 7.01
C GLU A 252 7.35 29.48 6.79
N PRO A 253 6.95 30.24 7.82
CA PRO A 253 5.83 31.16 7.75
C PRO A 253 5.97 32.28 6.72
#